data_AF-A0AAD3HG67-F1
#
_entry.id   AF-A0AAD3HG67-F1
#
_cell.length_a   1.000
_cell.length_b   1.000
_cell.length_c   1.000
_cell.angle_alpha   90.00
_cell.angle_beta   90.00
_cell.angle_gamma   90.00
#
_symmetry.space_group_name_H-M   'P 1'
#
loop_
_entity.id
_entity.type
_entity.pdbx_description
1 polymer ?
#
loop_
_entity_poly.entity_id
_entity_poly.type
_entity_poly.pdbx_seq_one_letter_code
_entity_poly.pdbx_strand_id
1 'polypeptide(L)'
;MASYPNVQPADLPTLNTHGVFQSIRLHHQWEPVMGSHFLEQLGLNNVNPSPSPTTGGLQGRDDSDSRDTSGGNRTITNPTFNADLFNQYREDRSMRARDVRARWLAAGLELPKSRVDSNKTMCLAYHVKGTCNEGCRSAYDHVPYSASQYAPMVQLCSEHWPHQ
;
A
#
# COMPACT_ATOMS: atom_id res chain seq x y z
N MET A 1 36.90 -14.54 -30.06
CA MET A 1 36.84 -13.99 -28.69
C MET A 1 36.19 -12.62 -28.78
N ALA A 2 34.90 -12.52 -28.45
CA ALA A 2 34.16 -11.27 -28.55
C ALA A 2 34.33 -10.48 -27.25
N SER A 3 34.95 -9.31 -27.34
CA SER A 3 35.08 -8.36 -26.23
C SER A 3 33.75 -7.65 -26.00
N TYR A 4 33.21 -7.74 -24.79
CA TYR A 4 32.07 -6.95 -24.36
C TYR A 4 32.53 -5.53 -24.01
N PRO A 5 31.82 -4.47 -24.45
CA PRO A 5 32.10 -3.12 -23.98
C PRO A 5 31.73 -2.99 -22.50
N ASN A 6 32.68 -2.48 -21.72
CA ASN A 6 32.51 -2.11 -20.31
C ASN A 6 31.63 -0.85 -20.23
N VAL A 7 30.35 -1.02 -19.90
CA VAL A 7 29.42 0.09 -19.69
C VAL A 7 29.61 0.60 -18.26
N GLN A 8 30.22 1.78 -18.12
CA GLN A 8 30.35 2.46 -16.83
C GLN A 8 28.95 2.87 -16.30
N PRO A 9 28.69 2.76 -14.99
CA PRO A 9 27.36 3.02 -14.40
C PRO A 9 27.08 4.52 -14.17
N ALA A 10 27.47 5.40 -15.10
CA ALA A 10 27.45 6.85 -14.87
C ALA A 10 26.27 7.63 -15.49
N ASP A 11 25.40 7.01 -16.29
CA ASP A 11 24.34 7.73 -17.02
C ASP A 11 22.91 7.22 -16.72
N LEU A 12 22.59 7.04 -15.44
CA LEU A 12 21.19 7.13 -15.03
C LEU A 12 20.91 8.58 -14.61
N PRO A 13 19.94 9.28 -15.23
CA PRO A 13 19.54 10.59 -14.75
C PRO A 13 19.09 10.39 -13.30
N THR A 14 19.86 10.93 -12.37
CA THR A 14 19.47 11.01 -10.96
C THR A 14 18.18 11.82 -10.95
N LEU A 15 17.05 11.13 -10.80
CA LEU A 15 15.76 11.78 -10.70
C LEU A 15 15.86 12.67 -9.46
N ASN A 16 16.04 13.97 -9.67
CA ASN A 16 16.12 14.96 -8.60
C ASN A 16 14.70 15.13 -8.05
N THR A 17 14.28 14.16 -7.24
CA THR A 17 12.96 14.08 -6.63
C THR A 17 12.67 15.34 -5.84
N HIS A 18 13.69 15.93 -5.20
CA HIS A 18 13.56 17.19 -4.47
C HIS A 18 13.14 18.36 -5.38
N GLY A 19 13.72 18.46 -6.58
CA GLY A 19 13.33 19.48 -7.57
C GLY A 19 11.89 19.32 -8.05
N VAL A 20 11.44 18.08 -8.26
CA VAL A 20 10.07 17.78 -8.71
C VAL A 20 9.04 18.21 -7.66
N PHE A 21 9.26 17.85 -6.39
CA PHE A 21 8.33 18.22 -5.32
C PHE A 21 8.27 19.74 -5.06
N GLN A 22 9.37 20.45 -5.28
CA GLN A 22 9.40 21.90 -5.16
C GLN A 22 8.63 22.58 -6.32
N SER A 23 8.75 22.07 -7.55
CA SER A 23 7.97 22.54 -8.70
C SER A 23 6.46 22.31 -8.54
N ILE A 24 6.06 21.16 -8.00
CA ILE A 24 4.64 20.87 -7.67
C ILE A 24 4.11 21.89 -6.66
N ARG A 25 4.88 22.16 -5.60
CA ARG A 25 4.50 23.10 -4.53
C ARG A 25 4.36 24.54 -5.01
N LEU A 26 5.12 24.92 -6.04
CA LEU A 26 5.10 26.25 -6.64
C LEU A 26 4.14 26.35 -7.84
N HIS A 27 3.37 25.30 -8.16
CA HIS A 27 2.51 25.24 -9.36
C HIS A 27 3.26 25.45 -10.69
N HIS A 28 4.55 25.11 -10.73
CA HIS A 28 5.31 25.12 -11.99
C HIS A 28 4.92 23.90 -12.84
N GLN A 29 5.05 23.99 -14.16
CA GLN A 29 4.80 22.88 -15.06
C GLN A 29 5.84 21.76 -14.81
N TRP A 30 5.45 20.76 -14.03
CA TRP A 30 6.26 19.64 -13.58
C TRP A 30 6.07 18.38 -14.44
N GLU A 31 5.04 18.38 -15.28
CA GLU A 31 4.83 17.33 -16.26
C GLU A 31 5.90 17.46 -17.35
N PRO A 32 6.69 16.41 -17.60
CA PRO A 32 7.55 16.40 -18.77
C PRO A 32 6.67 16.58 -20.01
N VAL A 33 7.08 17.46 -20.93
CA VAL A 33 6.44 17.62 -22.24
C VAL A 33 6.67 16.33 -23.01
N MET A 34 5.81 15.34 -22.77
CA MET A 34 5.85 14.09 -23.51
C MET A 34 5.34 14.38 -24.91
N GLY A 35 6.21 14.23 -25.91
CA GLY A 35 5.80 14.30 -27.30
C GLY A 35 4.72 13.26 -27.57
N SER A 36 3.74 13.59 -28.41
CA SER A 36 2.62 12.73 -28.80
C SER A 36 3.04 11.35 -29.34
N HIS A 37 4.31 11.18 -29.71
CA HIS A 37 4.90 9.95 -30.24
C HIS A 37 5.41 8.96 -29.18
N PHE A 38 5.46 9.35 -27.90
CA PHE A 38 5.98 8.45 -26.85
C PHE A 38 5.10 7.21 -26.65
N LEU A 39 3.78 7.35 -26.79
CA LEU A 39 2.84 6.23 -26.67
C LEU A 39 2.90 5.28 -27.90
N GLU A 40 3.17 5.81 -29.09
CA GLU A 40 3.42 4.99 -30.29
C GLU A 40 4.67 4.10 -30.13
N GLN A 41 5.71 4.62 -29.49
CA GLN A 41 6.97 3.90 -29.30
C GLN A 41 6.86 2.73 -28.31
N LEU A 42 5.86 2.76 -27.41
CA LEU A 42 5.59 1.69 -26.45
C LEU A 42 4.58 0.64 -26.96
N GLY A 43 4.01 0.82 -28.15
CA GLY A 43 3.09 -0.16 -28.74
C GLY A 43 1.77 -0.37 -27.99
N LEU A 44 1.39 0.56 -27.10
CA LEU A 44 0.24 0.42 -26.19
C LEU A 44 -1.10 0.90 -26.78
N ASN A 45 -1.16 1.14 -28.10
CA ASN A 45 -2.29 1.83 -28.74
C ASN A 45 -3.56 0.99 -28.96
N ASN A 46 -3.64 -0.26 -28.46
CA ASN A 46 -4.79 -1.10 -28.76
C ASN A 46 -5.32 -1.88 -27.55
N VAL A 47 -6.03 -1.16 -26.66
CA VAL A 47 -6.94 -1.79 -25.70
C VAL A 47 -8.36 -1.67 -26.25
N ASN A 48 -8.84 -2.76 -26.85
CA ASN A 48 -10.21 -2.88 -27.33
C ASN A 48 -11.17 -3.03 -26.14
N PRO A 49 -12.17 -2.14 -25.94
CA PRO A 49 -13.16 -2.34 -24.89
C PRO A 49 -14.11 -3.49 -25.26
N SER A 50 -14.10 -4.53 -24.42
CA SER A 50 -15.03 -5.66 -24.54
C SER A 50 -16.48 -5.21 -24.27
N PRO A 51 -17.47 -5.56 -25.11
CA PRO A 51 -18.85 -5.18 -24.90
C PRO A 51 -19.50 -5.96 -23.74
N SER A 52 -20.24 -5.22 -22.91
CA SER A 52 -21.01 -5.73 -21.76
C SER A 52 -22.14 -6.69 -22.18
N PRO A 53 -22.49 -7.71 -21.37
CA PRO A 53 -23.66 -8.52 -21.64
C PRO A 53 -24.97 -7.82 -21.22
N THR A 54 -25.94 -8.05 -22.10
CA THR A 54 -27.28 -7.48 -22.24
C THR A 54 -28.26 -7.79 -21.11
N THR A 55 -29.07 -6.77 -20.83
CA THR A 55 -30.29 -6.70 -20.02
C THR A 55 -31.40 -7.68 -20.42
N GLY A 56 -32.01 -8.33 -19.43
CA GLY A 56 -33.35 -8.95 -19.46
C GLY A 56 -33.52 -9.88 -18.26
N GLY A 57 -34.63 -9.96 -17.53
CA GLY A 57 -35.89 -9.24 -17.46
C GLY A 57 -36.71 -9.90 -16.33
N LEU A 58 -37.46 -9.07 -15.60
CA LEU A 58 -38.73 -9.37 -14.89
C LEU A 58 -38.83 -10.51 -13.84
N GLN A 59 -39.03 -10.06 -12.59
CA GLN A 59 -40.26 -10.25 -11.79
C GLN A 59 -40.41 -11.51 -10.91
N GLY A 60 -40.46 -11.29 -9.58
CA GLY A 60 -41.32 -12.08 -8.68
C GLY A 60 -40.81 -12.41 -7.28
N ARG A 61 -41.37 -11.70 -6.30
CA ARG A 61 -41.86 -12.17 -4.99
C ARG A 61 -40.94 -12.37 -3.77
N ASP A 62 -41.43 -11.73 -2.70
CA ASP A 62 -41.54 -12.10 -1.28
C ASP A 62 -40.30 -12.24 -0.38
N ASP A 63 -40.31 -11.36 0.63
CA ASP A 63 -39.96 -11.56 2.04
C ASP A 63 -38.65 -12.29 2.37
N SER A 64 -37.60 -11.51 2.67
CA SER A 64 -36.61 -11.80 3.71
C SER A 64 -35.66 -10.62 3.94
N ASP A 65 -35.63 -10.16 5.18
CA ASP A 65 -34.55 -9.45 5.90
C ASP A 65 -33.31 -9.04 5.05
N SER A 66 -33.34 -7.84 4.48
CA SER A 66 -32.19 -7.24 3.80
C SER A 66 -31.16 -6.76 4.82
N ARG A 67 -30.35 -7.69 5.34
CA ARG A 67 -28.98 -7.42 5.76
C ARG A 67 -28.02 -7.78 4.63
N ASP A 68 -28.22 -7.13 3.48
CA ASP A 68 -27.23 -7.12 2.41
C ASP A 68 -26.26 -5.94 2.65
N THR A 69 -25.34 -6.15 3.59
CA THR A 69 -24.03 -5.49 3.51
C THR A 69 -23.02 -6.55 3.10
N SER A 70 -23.27 -7.21 1.98
CA SER A 70 -22.24 -7.93 1.21
C SER A 70 -21.41 -6.91 0.41
N GLY A 71 -20.91 -5.89 1.11
CA GLY A 71 -19.81 -5.07 0.61
C GLY A 71 -18.56 -5.89 0.85
N GLY A 72 -18.13 -6.65 -0.17
CA GLY A 72 -16.89 -7.41 -0.08
C GLY A 72 -15.79 -6.51 0.49
N ASN A 73 -15.21 -6.90 1.64
CA ASN A 73 -14.12 -6.17 2.26
C ASN A 73 -12.94 -6.19 1.29
N ARG A 74 -12.89 -5.20 0.42
CA ARG A 74 -11.79 -5.04 -0.52
C ARG A 74 -10.52 -4.80 0.29
N THR A 75 -9.50 -5.57 -0.05
CA THR A 75 -8.20 -5.51 0.58
C THR A 75 -7.34 -4.54 -0.21
N ILE A 76 -6.72 -3.59 0.47
CA ILE A 76 -5.67 -2.74 -0.06
C ILE A 76 -4.31 -3.31 0.33
N THR A 77 -3.37 -3.28 -0.61
CA THR A 77 -2.00 -3.71 -0.42
C THR A 77 -1.11 -2.49 -0.27
N ASN A 78 -0.16 -2.53 0.67
CA ASN A 78 0.84 -1.48 0.84
C ASN A 78 1.88 -1.57 -0.28
N PRO A 79 1.95 -0.61 -1.22
CA PRO A 79 2.90 -0.64 -2.33
C PRO A 79 4.34 -0.42 -1.88
N THR A 80 4.53 0.15 -0.69
CA THR A 80 5.82 0.48 -0.08
C THR A 80 6.11 -0.41 1.13
N PHE A 81 5.65 -1.67 1.09
CA PHE A 81 5.87 -2.62 2.18
C PHE A 81 7.37 -2.87 2.38
N ASN A 82 7.85 -2.65 3.60
CA ASN A 82 9.25 -2.88 3.95
C ASN A 82 9.43 -4.36 4.35
N ALA A 83 9.75 -5.18 3.34
CA ALA A 83 9.93 -6.62 3.52
C ALA A 83 11.10 -6.95 4.45
N ASP A 84 12.20 -6.20 4.39
CA ASP A 84 13.39 -6.45 5.21
C ASP A 84 13.08 -6.41 6.72
N LEU A 85 12.17 -5.53 7.13
CA LEU A 85 11.78 -5.38 8.53
C LEU A 85 10.62 -6.29 8.96
N PHE A 86 9.68 -6.59 8.05
CA PHE A 86 8.39 -7.16 8.46
C PHE A 86 8.01 -8.48 7.77
N ASN A 87 8.83 -9.02 6.86
CA ASN A 87 8.42 -10.21 6.09
C ASN A 87 8.13 -11.41 7.00
N GLN A 88 8.92 -11.63 8.06
CA GLN A 88 8.68 -12.71 9.02
C GLN A 88 7.29 -12.63 9.67
N TYR A 89 6.83 -11.42 10.01
CA TYR A 89 5.53 -11.21 10.63
C TYR A 89 4.41 -11.27 9.61
N ARG A 90 4.65 -10.88 8.35
CA ARG A 90 3.67 -10.99 7.26
C ARG A 90 3.38 -12.45 6.90
N GLU A 91 4.43 -13.26 6.84
CA GLU A 91 4.36 -14.68 6.52
C GLU A 91 3.73 -15.50 7.64
N ASP A 92 3.91 -15.07 8.90
CA ASP A 92 3.18 -15.65 10.02
C ASP A 92 1.66 -15.48 9.84
N ARG A 93 0.98 -16.58 9.51
CA ARG A 93 -0.49 -16.63 9.36
C ARG A 93 -1.22 -16.96 10.66
N SER A 94 -0.51 -17.28 11.73
CA SER A 94 -1.11 -17.70 13.00
C SER A 94 -1.82 -16.56 13.73
N MET A 95 -1.37 -15.32 13.50
CA MET A 95 -1.87 -14.13 14.18
C MET A 95 -2.35 -13.06 13.20
N ARG A 96 -3.59 -12.59 13.37
CA ARG A 96 -4.12 -11.42 12.65
C ARG A 96 -3.65 -10.15 13.35
N ALA A 97 -3.43 -9.07 12.60
CA ALA A 97 -2.99 -7.79 13.15
C ALA A 97 -3.95 -7.23 14.23
N ARG A 98 -5.25 -7.49 14.11
CA ARG A 98 -6.26 -7.15 15.12
C ARG A 98 -5.99 -7.87 16.46
N ASP A 99 -5.63 -9.14 16.40
CA ASP A 99 -5.42 -9.97 17.58
C ASP A 99 -4.08 -9.63 18.26
N VAL A 100 -3.04 -9.35 17.47
CA VAL A 100 -1.76 -8.80 17.97
C VAL A 100 -2.00 -7.50 18.72
N ARG A 101 -2.74 -6.57 18.10
CA ARG A 101 -3.11 -5.29 18.74
C ARG A 101 -3.86 -5.50 20.06
N ALA A 102 -4.84 -6.40 20.07
CA ALA A 102 -5.62 -6.69 21.28
C ALA A 102 -4.73 -7.27 22.40
N ARG A 103 -3.80 -8.17 22.07
CA ARG A 103 -2.85 -8.74 23.04
C ARG A 103 -1.88 -7.70 23.59
N TRP A 104 -1.33 -6.83 22.75
CA TRP A 104 -0.46 -5.75 23.21
C TRP A 104 -1.16 -4.78 24.14
N LEU A 105 -2.39 -4.39 23.81
CA LEU A 105 -3.21 -3.53 24.68
C LEU A 105 -3.56 -4.23 26.01
N ALA A 106 -3.89 -5.52 25.97
CA ALA A 106 -4.16 -6.31 27.17
C ALA A 106 -2.92 -6.46 28.07
N ALA A 107 -1.73 -6.48 27.47
CA ALA A 107 -0.44 -6.48 28.19
C ALA A 107 -0.02 -5.09 28.68
N GLY A 108 -0.81 -4.03 28.44
CA GLY A 108 -0.49 -2.66 28.84
C GLY A 108 0.61 -2.00 27.99
N LEU A 109 0.92 -2.56 26.81
CA LEU A 109 1.92 -2.00 25.90
C LEU A 109 1.35 -0.81 25.13
N GLU A 110 2.16 0.23 24.98
CA GLU A 110 1.79 1.39 24.16
C GLU A 110 1.98 1.09 22.67
N LEU A 111 0.93 1.30 21.89
CA LEU A 111 1.01 1.16 20.43
C LEU A 111 1.77 2.34 19.82
N PRO A 112 2.64 2.10 18.83
CA PRO A 112 3.37 3.17 18.16
C PRO A 112 2.41 4.19 17.58
N LYS A 113 2.75 5.46 17.76
CA LYS A 113 1.95 6.57 17.22
C LYS A 113 2.13 6.66 15.72
N SER A 114 1.08 7.14 15.05
CA SER A 114 1.15 7.48 13.63
C SER A 114 2.04 8.71 13.45
N ARG A 115 2.82 8.72 12.37
CA ARG A 115 3.57 9.89 11.91
C ARG A 115 2.66 10.98 11.35
N VAL A 116 1.50 10.61 10.82
CA VAL A 116 0.53 11.56 10.24
C VAL A 116 -0.23 12.28 11.33
N ASP A 117 -0.62 11.55 12.38
CA ASP A 117 -1.35 12.08 13.52
C ASP A 117 -0.82 11.45 14.83
N SER A 118 -0.05 12.23 15.59
CA SER A 118 0.59 11.78 16.84
C SER A 118 -0.41 11.39 17.93
N ASN A 119 -1.67 11.83 17.84
CA ASN A 119 -2.71 11.44 18.78
C ASN A 119 -3.29 10.05 18.48
N LYS A 120 -3.03 9.50 17.29
CA LYS A 120 -3.55 8.21 16.86
C LYS A 120 -2.45 7.17 16.71
N THR A 121 -2.85 5.90 16.67
CA THR A 121 -1.93 4.75 16.58
C THR A 121 -1.65 4.37 15.14
N MET A 122 -0.48 3.79 14.88
CA MET A 122 -0.10 3.26 13.58
C MET A 122 -0.99 2.06 13.17
N CYS A 123 -1.21 1.88 11.87
CA CYS A 123 -1.98 0.77 11.32
C CYS A 123 -1.12 -0.51 11.19
N LEU A 124 -1.18 -1.41 12.20
CA LEU A 124 -0.40 -2.66 12.18
C LEU A 124 -0.66 -3.53 10.93
N ALA A 125 -1.92 -3.61 10.48
CA ALA A 125 -2.25 -4.43 9.31
C ALA A 125 -1.52 -3.93 8.05
N TYR A 126 -1.62 -2.62 7.78
CA TYR A 126 -1.01 -2.02 6.60
C TYR A 126 0.52 -2.01 6.66
N HIS A 127 1.11 -1.70 7.82
CA HIS A 127 2.55 -1.56 7.96
C HIS A 127 3.28 -2.88 8.19
N VAL A 128 2.73 -3.78 9.01
CA VAL A 128 3.41 -5.03 9.40
C VAL A 128 2.99 -6.22 8.54
N LYS A 129 1.70 -6.34 8.20
CA LYS A 129 1.23 -7.43 7.31
C LYS A 129 1.21 -7.03 5.83
N GLY A 130 1.48 -5.76 5.51
CA GLY A 130 1.50 -5.22 4.16
C GLY A 130 0.13 -5.17 3.47
N THR A 131 -0.96 -5.45 4.21
CA THR A 131 -2.32 -5.52 3.67
C THR A 131 -3.34 -5.04 4.69
N CYS A 132 -4.37 -4.32 4.25
CA CYS A 132 -5.41 -3.79 5.12
C CYS A 132 -6.77 -3.79 4.40
N ASN A 133 -7.84 -3.49 5.12
CA ASN A 133 -9.18 -3.35 4.54
C ASN A 133 -9.37 -1.91 4.05
N GLU A 134 -10.12 -1.71 2.95
CA GLU A 134 -10.48 -0.37 2.45
C GLU A 134 -11.16 0.49 3.53
N GLY A 135 -12.05 -0.10 4.34
CA GLY A 135 -12.74 0.57 5.45
C GLY A 135 -11.92 0.72 6.73
N CYS A 136 -10.59 0.75 6.67
CA CYS A 136 -9.75 0.83 7.85
C CYS A 136 -9.93 2.16 8.59
N ARG A 137 -10.19 2.11 9.91
CA ARG A 137 -10.26 3.30 10.78
C ARG A 137 -8.93 4.06 10.87
N SER A 138 -7.83 3.40 10.55
CA SER A 138 -6.48 3.96 10.49
C SER A 138 -6.02 4.24 9.07
N ALA A 139 -6.94 4.43 8.11
CA ALA A 139 -6.59 4.73 6.72
C ALA A 139 -5.78 6.03 6.56
N TYR A 140 -5.92 7.00 7.47
CA TYR A 140 -5.09 8.21 7.49
C TYR A 140 -3.59 7.92 7.62
N ASP A 141 -3.22 6.74 8.14
CA ASP A 141 -1.85 6.32 8.37
C ASP A 141 -1.28 5.50 7.22
N HIS A 142 -2.06 5.21 6.17
CA HIS A 142 -1.62 4.41 5.02
C HIS A 142 -0.66 5.18 4.09
N VAL A 143 0.40 5.73 4.68
CA VAL A 143 1.44 6.50 4.02
C VAL A 143 2.76 5.72 4.04
N PRO A 144 3.72 6.04 3.17
CA PRO A 144 5.05 5.43 3.24
C PRO A 144 5.82 5.88 4.49
N TYR A 145 6.56 4.95 5.08
CA TYR A 145 7.46 5.18 6.22
C TYR A 145 8.88 4.79 5.84
N SER A 146 9.87 5.55 6.31
CA SER A 146 11.27 5.14 6.22
C SER A 146 11.60 4.05 7.24
N ALA A 147 12.68 3.30 7.02
CA ALA A 147 13.15 2.28 7.95
C ALA A 147 13.36 2.83 9.38
N SER A 148 13.92 4.05 9.50
CA SER A 148 14.12 4.71 10.79
C SER A 148 12.82 5.04 11.53
N GLN A 149 11.73 5.32 10.81
CA GLN A 149 10.43 5.63 11.40
C GLN A 149 9.70 4.38 11.88
N TYR A 150 10.09 3.22 11.37
CA TYR A 150 9.58 1.93 11.85
C TYR A 150 10.25 1.45 13.14
N ALA A 151 11.33 2.10 13.60
CA ALA A 151 12.08 1.68 14.80
C ALA A 151 11.19 1.25 16.00
N PRO A 152 10.21 2.06 16.48
CA PRO A 152 9.36 1.66 17.60
C PRO A 152 8.44 0.48 17.26
N MET A 153 7.99 0.36 16.01
CA MET A 153 7.15 -0.75 15.56
C MET A 153 7.94 -2.06 15.48
N VAL A 154 9.17 -1.99 14.95
CA VAL A 154 10.07 -3.14 14.83
C VAL A 154 10.40 -3.67 16.22
N GLN A 155 10.75 -2.79 17.16
CA GLN A 155 11.06 -3.17 18.54
C GLN A 155 9.89 -3.92 19.19
N LEU A 156 8.68 -3.36 19.13
CA LEU A 156 7.49 -4.01 19.66
C LEU A 156 7.18 -5.36 19.01
N CYS A 157 7.36 -5.45 17.69
CA CYS A 157 7.22 -6.74 17.02
C CYS A 157 8.29 -7.72 17.51
N SER A 158 9.56 -7.34 17.60
CA SER A 158 10.61 -8.27 18.03
C SER A 158 10.48 -8.75 19.47
N GLU A 159 10.02 -7.89 20.38
CA GLU A 159 9.94 -8.19 21.81
C GLU A 159 8.64 -8.91 22.20
N HIS A 160 7.54 -8.61 21.49
CA HIS A 160 6.20 -8.98 21.94
C HIS A 160 5.33 -9.61 20.85
N TRP A 161 5.90 -10.01 19.70
CA TRP A 161 5.10 -10.73 18.71
C TRP A 161 4.55 -12.02 19.34
N PRO A 162 3.22 -12.22 19.35
CA PRO A 162 2.66 -13.41 19.95
C PRO A 162 2.99 -14.62 19.09
N HIS A 163 3.82 -15.51 19.61
CA HIS A 163 4.01 -16.84 19.04
C HIS A 163 2.93 -17.78 19.61
N GLN A 164 2.44 -18.69 18.77
CA GLN A 164 1.53 -19.77 19.17
C GLN A 164 2.33 -21.02 19.54
#